data_AF-A0A3R9NEP0-F1
#
_entry.id   AF-A0A3R9NEP0-F1
#
_cell.length_a   1.000
_cell.length_b   1.000
_cell.length_c   1.000
_cell.angle_alpha   90.00
_cell.angle_beta   90.00
_cell.angle_gamma   90.00
#
_symmetry.space_group_name_H-M   'P 1'
#
loop_
_entity.id
_entity.type
_entity.pdbx_description
1 polymer ?
#
loop_
_entity_poly.entity_id
_entity_poly.type
_entity_poly.pdbx_seq_one_letter_code
_entity_poly.pdbx_strand_id
1 'polypeptide(L)'
;MAKKLTNKISLPGDAGPHSNSNIEWWYYFSYLNGDKGGKYAAMASFFRVGEAECYKGHYLIFTIIDLNRKTKKSYSLFDCRLKKNMLTTYLPFYLLLHPTDVRIWKLYKSLLIGKSPFPHSQTKNGKIKEYPTELIYGKNYLGFMGEKEDSFKVQLCEKDMELALHFTPTKPMSLIGGDGRPDDLYYYSFTRNNVHGQIDTDKGVEIVKGEGWFDHQWGRDYGLIKGVGWNWFGIQLDDGRELLLNEMHSFKETFSPMANLIEDDGSLRFTRNISFQEIHHWKSLKTNARYPIEWKITIPQFSIEILVKAVLPNQEMAIMGPLQAIWEGACSVSGHETLPDGSRKLIMGKGFMELVGYAN
;
A
#
# COMPACT_ATOMS: atom_id res chain seq x y z
N MET A 1 -6.84 -5.66 37.14
CA MET A 1 -6.47 -6.93 36.48
C MET A 1 -5.87 -6.58 35.13
N ALA A 2 -4.54 -6.67 34.99
CA ALA A 2 -3.89 -6.44 33.71
C ALA A 2 -4.30 -7.56 32.74
N LYS A 3 -5.00 -7.20 31.66
CA LYS A 3 -5.17 -8.10 30.51
C LYS A 3 -3.78 -8.59 30.14
N LYS A 4 -3.55 -9.91 30.18
CA LYS A 4 -2.44 -10.53 29.44
C LYS A 4 -2.57 -10.02 28.01
N LEU A 5 -1.69 -9.11 27.60
CA LEU A 5 -1.54 -8.70 26.20
C LEU A 5 -1.10 -9.96 25.46
N THR A 6 -2.04 -10.65 24.85
CA THR A 6 -1.73 -11.65 23.84
C THR A 6 -1.11 -10.86 22.68
N ASN A 7 0.16 -11.11 22.35
CA ASN A 7 0.88 -10.55 21.19
C ASN A 7 0.26 -10.97 19.83
N LYS A 8 -0.98 -11.42 19.81
CA LYS A 8 -1.65 -12.02 18.67
C LYS A 8 -2.69 -11.04 18.15
N ILE A 9 -2.55 -10.72 16.87
CA ILE A 9 -3.52 -9.91 16.14
C ILE A 9 -4.90 -10.58 16.22
N SER A 10 -5.93 -9.80 16.54
CA SER A 10 -7.29 -10.24 16.75
C SER A 10 -8.30 -9.15 16.38
N LEU A 11 -9.29 -9.51 15.58
CA LEU A 11 -10.41 -8.64 15.22
C LEU A 11 -11.60 -8.84 16.18
N PRO A 12 -12.40 -7.80 16.43
CA PRO A 12 -12.35 -6.47 15.80
C PRO A 12 -11.31 -5.51 16.41
N GLY A 13 -10.64 -5.88 17.50
CA GLY A 13 -9.77 -4.96 18.26
C GLY A 13 -8.65 -4.32 17.43
N ASP A 14 -7.95 -5.12 16.61
CA ASP A 14 -6.82 -4.67 15.80
C ASP A 14 -7.23 -4.18 14.39
N ALA A 15 -8.53 -3.97 14.14
CA ALA A 15 -8.97 -3.14 13.00
C ALA A 15 -8.68 -1.66 13.27
N GLY A 16 -8.81 -1.26 14.54
CA GLY A 16 -8.67 0.11 15.03
C GLY A 16 -7.22 0.62 15.12
N PRO A 17 -7.04 1.88 15.55
CA PRO A 17 -5.73 2.50 15.67
C PRO A 17 -4.93 1.97 16.87
N HIS A 18 -3.62 1.86 16.71
CA HIS A 18 -2.72 1.42 17.77
C HIS A 18 -1.97 2.62 18.39
N SER A 19 -2.11 2.84 19.70
CA SER A 19 -1.51 4.03 20.34
C SER A 19 0.02 4.01 20.32
N ASN A 20 0.61 2.83 20.50
CA ASN A 20 2.06 2.65 20.67
C ASN A 20 2.84 2.64 19.34
N SER A 21 2.16 2.61 18.20
CA SER A 21 2.78 2.71 16.88
C SER A 21 3.22 4.15 16.61
N ASN A 22 4.36 4.36 15.95
CA ASN A 22 4.72 5.68 15.42
C ASN A 22 4.31 5.83 13.93
N ILE A 23 4.05 4.70 13.27
CA ILE A 23 3.56 4.59 11.91
C ILE A 23 2.53 3.45 11.85
N GLU A 24 1.46 3.71 11.12
CA GLU A 24 0.34 2.80 10.95
C GLU A 24 -0.37 3.15 9.66
N TRP A 25 -0.82 2.14 8.92
CA TRP A 25 -1.56 2.35 7.69
C TRP A 25 -2.57 1.27 7.36
N TRP A 26 -3.70 1.72 6.82
CA TRP A 26 -4.72 0.90 6.19
C TRP A 26 -4.59 1.07 4.69
N TYR A 27 -4.20 0.00 4.01
CA TYR A 27 -3.95 -0.03 2.59
C TYR A 27 -4.94 -0.96 1.89
N TYR A 28 -5.37 -0.57 0.70
CA TYR A 28 -6.09 -1.47 -0.19
C TYR A 28 -5.73 -1.20 -1.65
N PHE A 29 -5.93 -2.21 -2.47
CA PHE A 29 -6.04 -2.05 -3.92
C PHE A 29 -7.21 -2.87 -4.47
N SER A 30 -7.65 -2.55 -5.69
CA SER A 30 -8.73 -3.26 -6.37
C SER A 30 -8.59 -3.18 -7.89
N TYR A 31 -9.11 -4.22 -8.55
CA TYR A 31 -9.37 -4.26 -9.98
C TYR A 31 -10.88 -4.28 -10.20
N LEU A 32 -11.38 -3.38 -11.04
CA LEU A 32 -12.80 -3.09 -11.17
C LEU A 32 -13.22 -3.12 -12.64
N ASN A 33 -14.38 -3.71 -12.91
CA ASN A 33 -15.07 -3.65 -14.19
C ASN A 33 -16.39 -2.91 -14.00
N GLY A 34 -16.61 -1.88 -14.81
CA GLY A 34 -17.82 -1.07 -14.83
C GLY A 34 -18.88 -1.64 -15.76
N ASP A 35 -20.15 -1.39 -15.42
CA ASP A 35 -21.32 -1.79 -16.19
C ASP A 35 -21.42 -1.10 -17.57
N LYS A 36 -20.66 -0.02 -17.80
CA LYS A 36 -20.53 0.65 -19.11
C LYS A 36 -19.22 0.30 -19.82
N GLY A 37 -18.52 -0.74 -19.37
CA GLY A 37 -17.30 -1.26 -20.00
C GLY A 37 -15.99 -0.62 -19.50
N GLY A 38 -16.05 0.29 -18.52
CA GLY A 38 -14.88 0.83 -17.85
C GLY A 38 -14.05 -0.27 -17.18
N LYS A 39 -12.71 -0.18 -17.26
CA LYS A 39 -11.79 -1.05 -16.52
C LYS A 39 -10.85 -0.19 -15.71
N TYR A 40 -10.85 -0.41 -14.40
CA TYR A 40 -10.10 0.43 -13.47
C TYR A 40 -9.24 -0.42 -12.55
N ALA A 41 -8.12 0.16 -12.13
CA ALA A 41 -7.43 -0.26 -10.93
C ALA A 41 -7.39 0.92 -9.96
N ALA A 42 -7.64 0.67 -8.68
CA ALA A 42 -7.67 1.72 -7.66
C ALA A 42 -6.94 1.24 -6.41
N MET A 43 -6.31 2.16 -5.71
CA MET A 43 -5.55 1.92 -4.50
C MET A 43 -5.66 3.13 -3.57
N ALA A 44 -5.53 2.91 -2.28
CA ALA A 44 -5.34 3.98 -1.31
C ALA A 44 -4.64 3.50 -0.04
N SER A 45 -3.84 4.39 0.55
CA SER A 45 -3.17 4.18 1.83
C SER A 45 -3.55 5.32 2.78
N PHE A 46 -4.25 4.97 3.85
CA PHE A 46 -4.56 5.88 4.95
C PHE A 46 -3.46 5.72 6.00
N PHE A 47 -2.53 6.65 6.07
CA PHE A 47 -1.45 6.65 7.05
C PHE A 47 -1.82 7.48 8.28
N ARG A 48 -1.29 7.03 9.41
CA ARG A 48 -1.31 7.71 10.70
C ARG A 48 0.10 7.71 11.26
N VAL A 49 0.66 8.89 11.48
CA VAL A 49 2.10 9.06 11.74
C VAL A 49 2.35 10.01 12.91
N GLY A 50 3.14 9.58 13.88
CA GLY A 50 3.62 10.42 14.98
C GLY A 50 3.88 9.63 16.25
N GLU A 51 4.75 10.16 17.09
CA GLU A 51 5.16 9.52 18.35
C GLU A 51 4.12 9.60 19.46
N ALA A 52 3.44 10.74 19.57
CA ALA A 52 2.47 10.99 20.62
C ALA A 52 1.04 10.91 20.08
N GLU A 53 0.20 10.11 20.75
CA GLU A 53 -1.18 9.82 20.39
C GLU A 53 -2.00 11.08 20.02
N CYS A 54 -2.00 12.09 20.88
CA CYS A 54 -2.77 13.32 20.69
C CYS A 54 -2.27 14.21 19.54
N TYR A 55 -1.08 13.94 19.01
CA TYR A 55 -0.43 14.72 17.95
C TYR A 55 -0.20 13.94 16.66
N LYS A 56 -0.66 12.68 16.53
CA LYS A 56 -0.49 11.94 15.28
C LYS A 56 -1.16 12.67 14.11
N GLY A 57 -0.39 12.78 13.04
CA GLY A 57 -0.79 13.35 11.77
C GLY A 57 -1.39 12.31 10.85
N HIS A 58 -2.18 12.76 9.90
CA HIS A 58 -2.86 11.90 8.94
C HIS A 58 -2.41 12.25 7.53
N TYR A 59 -2.10 11.20 6.76
CA TYR A 59 -1.65 11.31 5.39
C TYR A 59 -2.42 10.30 4.54
N LEU A 60 -2.93 10.72 3.40
CA LEU A 60 -3.67 9.87 2.47
C LEU A 60 -3.08 10.02 1.09
N ILE A 61 -2.67 8.90 0.51
CA ILE A 61 -2.39 8.82 -0.92
C ILE A 61 -3.39 7.87 -1.55
N PHE A 62 -3.85 8.21 -2.74
CA PHE A 62 -4.66 7.29 -3.53
C PHE A 62 -4.48 7.52 -5.02
N THR A 63 -4.68 6.47 -5.79
CA THR A 63 -4.60 6.53 -7.26
C THR A 63 -5.73 5.72 -7.88
N ILE A 64 -6.30 6.26 -8.96
CA ILE A 64 -7.13 5.51 -9.89
C ILE A 64 -6.44 5.47 -11.24
N ILE A 65 -6.41 4.28 -11.83
CA ILE A 65 -5.87 3.97 -13.15
C ILE A 65 -7.05 3.53 -14.03
N ASP A 66 -7.30 4.26 -15.12
CA ASP A 66 -8.18 3.81 -16.21
C ASP A 66 -7.34 2.89 -17.11
N LEU A 67 -7.58 1.58 -17.01
CA LEU A 67 -6.83 0.54 -17.72
C LEU A 67 -7.13 0.55 -19.22
N ASN A 68 -8.32 0.99 -19.62
CA ASN A 68 -8.69 1.11 -21.03
C ASN A 68 -7.92 2.27 -21.69
N ARG A 69 -7.88 3.43 -21.03
CA ARG A 69 -7.19 4.64 -21.54
C ARG A 69 -5.70 4.66 -21.27
N LYS A 70 -5.21 3.81 -20.37
CA LYS A 70 -3.81 3.81 -19.92
C LYS A 70 -3.41 5.12 -19.23
N THR A 71 -4.35 5.70 -18.47
CA THR A 71 -4.17 6.97 -17.75
C THR A 71 -4.36 6.78 -16.26
N LYS A 72 -3.72 7.63 -15.45
CA LYS A 72 -3.93 7.62 -13.99
C LYS A 72 -4.15 9.02 -13.42
N LYS A 73 -4.87 9.08 -12.31
CA LYS A 73 -5.02 10.25 -11.46
C LYS A 73 -4.58 9.88 -10.05
N SER A 74 -3.59 10.59 -9.52
CA SER A 74 -3.01 10.34 -8.20
C SER A 74 -3.19 11.57 -7.31
N TYR A 75 -3.52 11.34 -6.05
CA TYR A 75 -3.80 12.38 -5.07
C TYR A 75 -2.96 12.12 -3.81
N SER A 76 -2.50 13.21 -3.19
CA SER A 76 -1.70 13.17 -1.97
C SER A 76 -2.18 14.27 -1.03
N LEU A 77 -2.71 13.85 0.10
CA LEU A 77 -3.45 14.69 1.04
C LEU A 77 -2.83 14.57 2.43
N PHE A 78 -2.60 15.70 3.09
CA PHE A 78 -2.04 15.72 4.45
C PHE A 78 -2.80 16.69 5.33
N ASP A 79 -2.85 16.41 6.63
CA ASP A 79 -3.50 17.30 7.59
C ASP A 79 -2.54 18.26 8.30
N CYS A 80 -3.11 19.18 9.09
CA CYS A 80 -2.31 20.17 9.84
C CYS A 80 -1.41 19.52 10.90
N ARG A 81 -1.81 18.37 11.45
CA ARG A 81 -1.03 17.66 12.48
C ARG A 81 0.20 17.02 11.87
N LEU A 82 0.07 16.38 10.70
CA LEU A 82 1.21 15.86 9.95
C LEU A 82 2.18 16.98 9.60
N LYS A 83 1.66 18.08 9.05
CA LYS A 83 2.48 19.27 8.75
C LYS A 83 3.26 19.74 9.99
N LYS A 84 2.62 19.81 11.16
CA LYS A 84 3.27 20.20 12.40
C LYS A 84 4.37 19.20 12.79
N ASN A 85 4.08 17.90 12.79
CA ASN A 85 5.06 16.85 13.10
C ASN A 85 6.27 16.89 12.15
N MET A 86 6.02 17.15 10.87
CA MET A 86 7.07 17.34 9.88
C MET A 86 7.94 18.55 10.21
N LEU A 87 7.32 19.69 10.54
CA LEU A 87 8.05 20.93 10.83
C LEU A 87 8.82 20.89 12.14
N THR A 88 8.30 20.22 13.18
CA THR A 88 8.88 20.28 14.53
C THR A 88 9.84 19.15 14.83
N THR A 89 9.70 18.01 14.16
CA THR A 89 10.40 16.78 14.56
C THR A 89 11.07 16.13 13.37
N TYR A 90 10.30 15.70 12.37
CA TYR A 90 10.82 14.82 11.31
C TYR A 90 11.79 15.51 10.36
N LEU A 91 11.41 16.65 9.74
CA LEU A 91 12.27 17.33 8.78
C LEU A 91 13.51 17.97 9.43
N PRO A 92 13.44 18.61 10.62
CA PRO A 92 14.64 19.09 11.30
C PRO A 92 15.63 17.96 11.61
N PHE A 93 15.15 16.81 12.09
CA PHE A 93 16.02 15.67 12.38
C PHE A 93 16.65 15.08 11.11
N TYR A 94 15.87 14.91 10.04
CA TYR A 94 16.40 14.48 8.75
C TYR A 94 17.46 15.47 8.21
N LEU A 95 17.18 16.78 8.23
CA LEU A 95 18.10 17.80 7.72
C LEU A 95 19.37 17.94 8.58
N LEU A 96 19.34 17.54 9.85
CA LEU A 96 20.55 17.44 10.67
C LEU A 96 21.50 16.35 10.14
N LEU A 97 20.94 15.23 9.68
CA LEU A 97 21.70 14.12 9.09
C LEU A 97 22.05 14.36 7.62
N HIS A 98 21.23 15.13 6.90
CA HIS A 98 21.35 15.41 5.47
C HIS A 98 21.33 16.92 5.15
N PRO A 99 22.29 17.71 5.67
CA PRO A 99 22.23 19.18 5.60
C PRO A 99 22.32 19.74 4.18
N THR A 100 22.83 18.98 3.22
CA THR A 100 23.00 19.38 1.81
C THR A 100 21.80 19.04 0.93
N ASP A 101 20.72 18.44 1.47
CA ASP A 101 19.53 18.11 0.70
C ASP A 101 18.67 19.36 0.42
N VAL A 102 19.01 20.05 -0.67
CA VAL A 102 18.37 21.30 -1.11
C VAL A 102 16.87 21.13 -1.32
N ARG A 103 16.39 19.94 -1.71
CA ARG A 103 14.97 19.71 -1.97
C ARG A 103 14.19 19.63 -0.68
N ILE A 104 14.71 18.92 0.32
CA ILE A 104 14.05 18.84 1.61
C ILE A 104 14.09 20.20 2.32
N TRP A 105 15.16 20.99 2.13
CA TRP A 105 15.15 22.40 2.53
C TRP A 105 14.05 23.22 1.84
N LYS A 106 13.81 23.03 0.54
CA LYS A 106 12.72 23.72 -0.19
C LYS A 106 11.34 23.29 0.33
N LEU A 107 11.13 21.99 0.56
CA LEU A 107 9.92 21.45 1.17
C LEU A 107 9.68 22.08 2.55
N TYR A 108 10.70 22.02 3.42
CA TYR A 108 10.66 22.57 4.77
C TYR A 108 10.29 24.07 4.76
N LYS A 109 10.96 24.87 3.93
CA LYS A 109 10.64 26.30 3.75
C LYS A 109 9.22 26.54 3.25
N SER A 110 8.74 25.74 2.29
CA SER A 110 7.38 25.86 1.75
C SER A 110 6.32 25.62 2.83
N LEU A 111 6.52 24.59 3.66
CA LEU A 111 5.63 24.28 4.78
C LEU A 111 5.65 25.38 5.85
N LEU A 112 6.84 25.94 6.18
CA LEU A 112 7.00 27.03 7.14
C LEU A 112 6.19 28.28 6.74
N ILE A 113 6.19 28.66 5.46
CA ILE A 113 5.45 29.83 4.97
C ILE A 113 3.97 29.55 4.69
N GLY A 114 3.43 28.41 5.15
CA GLY A 114 2.01 28.11 5.02
C GLY A 114 1.59 27.50 3.68
N LYS A 115 2.49 27.33 2.70
CA LYS A 115 2.13 26.80 1.37
C LYS A 115 2.02 25.27 1.40
N SER A 116 1.06 24.75 0.61
CA SER A 116 0.99 23.33 0.28
C SER A 116 1.84 23.07 -0.97
N PRO A 117 2.91 22.28 -0.89
CA PRO A 117 3.76 22.00 -2.05
C PRO A 117 3.00 21.13 -3.06
N PHE A 118 2.84 21.61 -4.29
CA PHE A 118 2.24 20.81 -5.36
C PHE A 118 3.04 19.50 -5.58
N PRO A 119 2.39 18.34 -5.79
CA PRO A 119 0.95 18.10 -5.94
C PRO A 119 0.19 17.83 -4.63
N HIS A 120 0.85 17.95 -3.49
CA HIS A 120 0.25 17.69 -2.18
C HIS A 120 -0.77 18.77 -1.82
N SER A 121 -1.92 18.35 -1.32
CA SER A 121 -3.00 19.25 -0.91
C SER A 121 -3.30 19.06 0.57
N GLN A 122 -3.52 20.17 1.28
CA GLN A 122 -3.87 20.12 2.69
C GLN A 122 -5.36 19.82 2.86
N THR A 123 -5.69 18.90 3.77
CA THR A 123 -7.06 18.52 4.11
C THR A 123 -7.40 18.89 5.56
N LYS A 124 -8.67 18.74 5.95
CA LYS A 124 -9.07 18.86 7.36
C LYS A 124 -8.41 17.75 8.19
N ASN A 125 -8.22 18.02 9.48
CA ASN A 125 -7.66 17.03 10.40
C ASN A 125 -8.41 15.71 10.34
N GLY A 126 -7.63 14.62 10.26
CA GLY A 126 -8.17 13.28 10.33
C GLY A 126 -8.85 13.03 11.68
N LYS A 127 -9.93 12.25 11.65
CA LYS A 127 -10.60 11.71 12.83
C LYS A 127 -10.64 10.20 12.71
N ILE A 128 -10.35 9.52 13.80
CA ILE A 128 -10.44 8.07 13.88
C ILE A 128 -11.37 7.72 15.03
N LYS A 129 -12.34 6.85 14.74
CA LYS A 129 -13.20 6.20 15.72
C LYS A 129 -12.71 4.77 15.87
N GLU A 130 -12.59 4.28 17.10
CA GLU A 130 -12.02 2.95 17.37
C GLU A 130 -13.02 1.81 17.18
N TYR A 131 -14.32 2.03 17.43
CA TYR A 131 -15.32 0.96 17.31
C TYR A 131 -16.74 1.48 16.95
N PRO A 132 -17.34 1.04 15.84
CA PRO A 132 -16.65 0.40 14.72
C PRO A 132 -15.52 1.28 14.20
N THR A 133 -14.44 0.68 13.69
CA THR A 133 -13.29 1.45 13.20
C THR A 133 -13.69 2.31 11.99
N GLU A 134 -13.49 3.62 12.10
CA GLU A 134 -13.73 4.57 11.02
C GLU A 134 -12.58 5.57 10.92
N LEU A 135 -12.03 5.74 9.72
CA LEU A 135 -11.00 6.70 9.35
C LEU A 135 -11.63 7.80 8.49
N ILE A 136 -11.60 9.04 8.96
CA ILE A 136 -12.24 10.18 8.29
C ILE A 136 -11.20 11.27 8.03
N TYR A 137 -10.65 11.31 6.82
CA TYR A 137 -9.58 12.23 6.42
C TYR A 137 -10.14 13.30 5.47
N GLY A 138 -10.75 14.33 6.06
CA GLY A 138 -11.47 15.36 5.30
C GLY A 138 -12.79 14.84 4.74
N LYS A 139 -12.88 14.74 3.41
CA LYS A 139 -14.04 14.14 2.71
C LYS A 139 -13.85 12.64 2.45
N ASN A 140 -12.65 12.12 2.66
CA ASN A 140 -12.31 10.73 2.38
C ASN A 140 -12.57 9.88 3.62
N TYR A 141 -13.07 8.68 3.41
CA TYR A 141 -13.56 7.79 4.45
C TYR A 141 -13.11 6.36 4.18
N LEU A 142 -12.69 5.66 5.22
CA LEU A 142 -12.63 4.20 5.25
C LEU A 142 -13.30 3.78 6.56
N GLY A 143 -14.18 2.78 6.53
CA GLY A 143 -14.74 2.27 7.77
C GLY A 143 -15.15 0.83 7.70
N PHE A 144 -14.82 0.12 8.76
CA PHE A 144 -15.12 -1.28 8.94
C PHE A 144 -16.59 -1.47 9.32
N MET A 145 -17.10 -2.64 8.99
CA MET A 145 -18.51 -2.99 9.11
C MET A 145 -18.64 -4.39 9.70
N GLY A 146 -19.80 -4.64 10.31
CA GLY A 146 -20.10 -5.92 10.95
C GLY A 146 -19.40 -6.08 12.30
N GLU A 147 -19.83 -7.08 13.06
CA GLU A 147 -19.29 -7.33 14.42
C GLU A 147 -17.82 -7.77 14.40
N LYS A 148 -17.40 -8.42 13.31
CA LYS A 148 -16.03 -8.91 13.10
C LYS A 148 -15.07 -7.85 12.57
N GLU A 149 -15.57 -6.72 12.04
CA GLU A 149 -14.76 -5.73 11.33
C GLU A 149 -13.84 -6.35 10.25
N ASP A 150 -14.38 -7.29 9.48
CA ASP A 150 -13.67 -7.94 8.38
C ASP A 150 -14.02 -7.30 7.02
N SER A 151 -15.25 -6.81 6.87
CA SER A 151 -15.71 -6.05 5.70
C SER A 151 -15.55 -4.56 5.93
N PHE A 152 -15.30 -3.79 4.87
CA PHE A 152 -15.13 -2.34 4.98
C PHE A 152 -15.68 -1.62 3.75
N LYS A 153 -16.00 -0.35 3.92
CA LYS A 153 -16.39 0.56 2.83
C LYS A 153 -15.41 1.71 2.76
N VAL A 154 -15.18 2.19 1.54
CA VAL A 154 -14.30 3.33 1.27
C VAL A 154 -15.06 4.34 0.43
N GLN A 155 -14.89 5.62 0.76
CA GLN A 155 -15.31 6.74 -0.07
C GLN A 155 -14.11 7.67 -0.28
N LEU A 156 -13.70 7.87 -1.53
CA LEU A 156 -12.67 8.83 -1.90
C LEU A 156 -13.29 9.91 -2.79
N CYS A 157 -13.04 11.18 -2.48
CA CYS A 157 -13.65 12.32 -3.18
C CYS A 157 -12.60 13.42 -3.36
N GLU A 158 -12.13 13.61 -4.60
CA GLU A 158 -11.23 14.70 -4.95
C GLU A 158 -11.47 15.22 -6.38
N LYS A 159 -11.58 16.56 -6.49
CA LYS A 159 -11.76 17.34 -7.72
C LYS A 159 -12.76 16.76 -8.72
N ASP A 160 -12.30 15.86 -9.58
CA ASP A 160 -13.00 15.33 -10.76
C ASP A 160 -13.21 13.80 -10.63
N MET A 161 -13.28 13.31 -9.40
CA MET A 161 -13.33 11.89 -9.10
C MET A 161 -14.02 11.62 -7.76
N GLU A 162 -14.99 10.71 -7.80
CA GLU A 162 -15.54 10.09 -6.61
C GLU A 162 -15.49 8.56 -6.76
N LEU A 163 -15.11 7.87 -5.70
CA LEU A 163 -15.05 6.41 -5.66
C LEU A 163 -15.70 5.96 -4.36
N ALA A 164 -16.73 5.13 -4.46
CA ALA A 164 -17.38 4.52 -3.31
C ALA A 164 -17.42 3.00 -3.49
N LEU A 165 -16.69 2.26 -2.66
CA LEU A 165 -16.49 0.81 -2.79
C LEU A 165 -16.78 0.10 -1.48
N HIS A 166 -17.28 -1.11 -1.60
CA HIS A 166 -17.53 -2.04 -0.51
C HIS A 166 -16.68 -3.29 -0.74
N PHE A 167 -15.92 -3.68 0.28
CA PHE A 167 -15.03 -4.83 0.27
C PHE A 167 -15.56 -5.87 1.24
N THR A 168 -15.70 -7.10 0.75
CA THR A 168 -16.10 -8.26 1.56
C THR A 168 -15.08 -9.37 1.36
N PRO A 169 -14.31 -9.74 2.39
CA PRO A 169 -13.33 -10.82 2.28
C PRO A 169 -13.97 -12.13 1.83
N THR A 170 -13.32 -12.83 0.91
CA THR A 170 -13.74 -14.18 0.48
C THR A 170 -12.97 -15.27 1.20
N LYS A 171 -11.92 -14.90 1.94
CA LYS A 171 -11.05 -15.78 2.72
C LYS A 171 -10.86 -15.22 4.13
N PRO A 172 -10.46 -16.07 5.10
CA PRO A 172 -10.07 -15.62 6.42
C PRO A 172 -8.91 -14.60 6.40
N MET A 173 -8.80 -13.85 7.50
CA MET A 173 -7.65 -12.98 7.75
C MET A 173 -6.35 -13.78 7.70
N SER A 174 -5.37 -13.26 6.96
CA SER A 174 -4.02 -13.83 6.87
C SER A 174 -3.06 -13.10 7.81
N LEU A 175 -2.41 -13.84 8.70
CA LEU A 175 -1.36 -13.33 9.58
C LEU A 175 -0.02 -13.40 8.84
N ILE A 176 0.43 -12.27 8.31
CA ILE A 176 1.63 -12.21 7.46
C ILE A 176 2.87 -12.60 8.28
N GLY A 177 3.78 -13.35 7.69
CA GLY A 177 4.91 -13.97 8.41
C GLY A 177 4.56 -15.26 9.15
N GLY A 178 3.29 -15.68 9.12
CA GLY A 178 2.78 -16.86 9.84
C GLY A 178 2.20 -16.54 11.22
N ASP A 179 2.66 -15.47 11.86
CA ASP A 179 2.23 -15.03 13.19
C ASP A 179 1.70 -13.59 13.23
N GLY A 180 1.76 -12.87 12.11
CA GLY A 180 1.31 -11.49 11.99
C GLY A 180 2.39 -10.49 12.38
N ARG A 181 3.64 -10.92 12.49
CA ARG A 181 4.78 -10.06 12.81
C ARG A 181 6.02 -10.54 12.06
N PRO A 182 6.04 -10.40 10.72
CA PRO A 182 7.14 -10.93 9.91
C PRO A 182 8.47 -10.28 10.26
N ASP A 183 8.46 -8.98 10.60
CA ASP A 183 9.63 -8.19 11.00
C ASP A 183 9.27 -7.31 12.24
N ASP A 184 9.65 -6.03 12.25
CA ASP A 184 9.40 -5.12 13.37
C ASP A 184 7.95 -4.63 13.46
N LEU A 185 7.16 -4.80 12.40
CA LEU A 185 5.78 -4.37 12.29
C LEU A 185 4.81 -5.53 12.47
N TYR A 186 3.66 -5.23 13.07
CA TYR A 186 2.49 -6.10 13.00
C TYR A 186 1.85 -5.97 11.63
N TYR A 187 1.36 -7.08 11.09
CA TYR A 187 0.85 -7.16 9.73
C TYR A 187 -0.19 -8.27 9.57
N TYR A 188 -1.41 -7.89 9.21
CA TYR A 188 -2.38 -8.82 8.62
C TYR A 188 -2.97 -8.30 7.31
N SER A 189 -3.57 -9.22 6.56
CA SER A 189 -4.19 -8.94 5.27
C SER A 189 -5.54 -9.65 5.10
N PHE A 190 -6.44 -9.04 4.35
CA PHE A 190 -7.50 -9.73 3.63
C PHE A 190 -7.11 -9.75 2.15
N THR A 191 -6.45 -10.83 1.73
CA THR A 191 -5.76 -10.93 0.44
C THR A 191 -6.72 -11.04 -0.75
N ARG A 192 -7.97 -11.45 -0.51
CA ARG A 192 -9.03 -11.46 -1.53
C ARG A 192 -10.37 -11.00 -0.97
N ASN A 193 -10.93 -10.01 -1.64
CA ASN A 193 -12.20 -9.39 -1.33
C ASN A 193 -13.04 -9.31 -2.59
N ASN A 194 -14.32 -9.62 -2.48
CA ASN A 194 -15.30 -9.20 -3.47
C ASN A 194 -15.52 -7.70 -3.31
N VAL A 195 -15.43 -6.97 -4.43
CA VAL A 195 -15.57 -5.52 -4.45
C VAL A 195 -16.76 -5.13 -5.30
N HIS A 196 -17.62 -4.26 -4.77
CA HIS A 196 -18.70 -3.65 -5.54
C HIS A 196 -18.88 -2.18 -5.13
N GLY A 197 -19.45 -1.37 -6.00
CA GLY A 197 -19.74 0.02 -5.69
C GLY A 197 -19.92 0.87 -6.93
N GLN A 198 -19.47 2.11 -6.86
CA GLN A 198 -19.55 3.07 -7.95
C GLN A 198 -18.26 3.87 -8.10
N ILE A 199 -17.98 4.25 -9.34
CA ILE A 199 -16.94 5.22 -9.67
C ILE A 199 -17.57 6.34 -10.49
N ASP A 200 -17.31 7.58 -10.09
CA ASP A 200 -17.65 8.79 -10.83
C ASP A 200 -16.36 9.43 -11.36
N THR A 201 -16.32 9.65 -12.67
CA THR A 201 -15.17 10.20 -13.38
C THR A 201 -15.64 11.24 -14.40
N ASP A 202 -14.72 11.80 -15.17
CA ASP A 202 -15.04 12.68 -16.30
C ASP A 202 -15.97 12.04 -17.37
N LYS A 203 -16.17 10.72 -17.34
CA LYS A 203 -17.09 9.99 -18.24
C LYS A 203 -18.48 9.76 -17.63
N GLY A 204 -18.68 10.18 -16.38
CA GLY A 204 -19.87 9.92 -15.59
C GLY A 204 -19.73 8.70 -14.69
N VAL A 205 -20.87 8.36 -14.07
CA VAL A 205 -20.97 7.31 -13.04
C VAL A 205 -21.10 5.92 -13.67
N GLU A 206 -20.31 4.97 -13.19
CA GLU A 206 -20.41 3.53 -13.50
C GLU A 206 -20.59 2.72 -12.22
N ILE A 207 -21.45 1.70 -12.26
CA ILE A 207 -21.51 0.68 -11.21
C ILE A 207 -20.41 -0.33 -11.49
N VAL A 208 -19.57 -0.55 -10.50
CA VAL A 208 -18.36 -1.38 -10.65
C VAL A 208 -18.43 -2.61 -9.78
N LYS A 209 -17.83 -3.70 -10.29
CA LYS A 209 -17.58 -4.94 -9.55
C LYS A 209 -16.18 -5.47 -9.84
N GLY A 210 -15.61 -6.19 -8.90
CA GLY A 210 -14.34 -6.87 -9.11
C GLY A 210 -13.76 -7.45 -7.84
N GLU A 211 -12.43 -7.43 -7.76
CA GLU A 211 -11.68 -8.03 -6.66
C GLU A 211 -10.72 -7.02 -6.06
N GLY A 212 -10.39 -7.20 -4.79
CA GLY A 212 -9.47 -6.32 -4.10
C GLY A 212 -8.74 -6.99 -2.95
N TRP A 213 -7.81 -6.24 -2.41
CA TRP A 213 -6.86 -6.63 -1.39
C TRP A 213 -6.87 -5.58 -0.30
N PHE A 214 -6.63 -5.99 0.94
CA PHE A 214 -6.49 -5.09 2.07
C PHE A 214 -5.32 -5.52 2.96
N ASP A 215 -4.53 -4.54 3.40
CA ASP A 215 -3.46 -4.68 4.37
C ASP A 215 -3.66 -3.68 5.52
N HIS A 216 -3.35 -4.14 6.73
CA HIS A 216 -3.17 -3.27 7.88
C HIS A 216 -1.83 -3.57 8.53
N GLN A 217 -1.00 -2.54 8.66
CA GLN A 217 0.32 -2.61 9.27
C GLN A 217 0.51 -1.50 10.28
N TRP A 218 1.14 -1.83 11.40
CA TRP A 218 1.45 -0.87 12.44
C TRP A 218 2.66 -1.29 13.25
N GLY A 219 3.35 -0.32 13.82
CA GLY A 219 4.44 -0.58 14.74
C GLY A 219 5.34 0.62 14.92
N ARG A 220 6.59 0.35 15.27
CA ARG A 220 7.60 1.39 15.43
C ARG A 220 8.64 1.22 14.34
N ASP A 221 8.63 2.12 13.36
CA ASP A 221 9.62 2.13 12.30
C ASP A 221 10.17 3.55 12.07
N TYR A 222 11.46 3.60 11.77
CA TYR A 222 12.23 4.79 11.46
C TYR A 222 12.92 4.67 10.09
N GLY A 223 12.54 3.68 9.26
CA GLY A 223 13.08 3.41 7.93
C GLY A 223 13.06 4.62 7.01
N LEU A 224 12.00 5.44 7.10
CA LEU A 224 11.87 6.72 6.39
C LEU A 224 13.00 7.73 6.67
N ILE A 225 13.70 7.61 7.80
CA ILE A 225 14.85 8.45 8.16
C ILE A 225 16.16 7.80 7.71
N LYS A 226 16.19 6.47 7.60
CA LYS A 226 17.37 5.69 7.21
C LYS A 226 17.58 5.63 5.69
N GLY A 227 16.64 6.16 4.90
CA GLY A 227 16.71 6.13 3.44
C GLY A 227 16.56 4.72 2.85
N VAL A 228 15.89 3.83 3.58
CA VAL A 228 15.59 2.47 3.14
C VAL A 228 14.37 2.51 2.22
N GLY A 229 14.47 1.84 1.07
CA GLY A 229 13.38 1.57 0.15
C GLY A 229 12.86 0.15 0.30
N TRP A 230 11.77 -0.15 -0.40
CA TRP A 230 11.21 -1.50 -0.45
C TRP A 230 10.59 -1.78 -1.80
N ASN A 231 10.51 -3.07 -2.10
CA ASN A 231 9.76 -3.64 -3.21
C ASN A 231 8.70 -4.54 -2.61
N TRP A 232 7.43 -4.27 -2.88
CA TRP A 232 6.30 -5.05 -2.37
C TRP A 232 5.38 -5.45 -3.52
N PHE A 233 4.82 -6.66 -3.43
CA PHE A 233 3.96 -7.27 -4.43
C PHE A 233 2.80 -7.98 -3.74
N GLY A 234 1.58 -7.51 -3.97
CA GLY A 234 0.34 -8.19 -3.60
C GLY A 234 -0.32 -8.75 -4.85
N ILE A 235 -0.37 -10.08 -4.97
CA ILE A 235 -0.75 -10.79 -6.19
C ILE A 235 -1.92 -11.72 -5.91
N GLN A 236 -2.96 -11.61 -6.74
CA GLN A 236 -4.10 -12.53 -6.78
C GLN A 236 -3.95 -13.41 -8.01
N LEU A 237 -3.71 -14.70 -7.79
CA LEU A 237 -3.60 -15.70 -8.85
C LEU A 237 -5.00 -16.15 -9.30
N ASP A 238 -5.09 -16.57 -10.56
CA ASP A 238 -6.34 -17.01 -11.20
C ASP A 238 -6.83 -18.36 -10.64
N ASP A 239 -5.95 -19.15 -10.03
CA ASP A 239 -6.28 -20.43 -9.39
C ASP A 239 -6.74 -20.31 -7.94
N GLY A 240 -7.13 -19.10 -7.53
CA GLY A 240 -7.65 -18.79 -6.20
C GLY A 240 -6.57 -18.42 -5.20
N ARG A 241 -5.30 -18.80 -5.39
CA ARG A 241 -4.20 -18.49 -4.46
C ARG A 241 -3.79 -17.02 -4.49
N GLU A 242 -3.06 -16.58 -3.46
CA GLU A 242 -2.46 -15.24 -3.40
C GLU A 242 -1.00 -15.28 -2.96
N LEU A 243 -0.21 -14.31 -3.42
CA LEU A 243 1.17 -14.12 -3.00
C LEU A 243 1.33 -12.71 -2.43
N LEU A 244 1.94 -12.62 -1.25
CA LEU A 244 2.48 -11.38 -0.69
C LEU A 244 3.99 -11.51 -0.62
N LEU A 245 4.68 -10.75 -1.46
CA LEU A 245 6.12 -10.83 -1.62
C LEU A 245 6.72 -9.46 -1.30
N ASN A 246 7.85 -9.41 -0.60
CA ASN A 246 8.60 -8.17 -0.50
C ASN A 246 10.10 -8.41 -0.28
N GLU A 247 10.85 -7.33 -0.46
CA GLU A 247 12.21 -7.17 0.03
C GLU A 247 12.44 -5.68 0.39
N MET A 248 13.35 -5.44 1.32
CA MET A 248 13.87 -4.12 1.62
C MET A 248 15.14 -3.90 0.83
N HIS A 249 15.44 -2.65 0.48
CA HIS A 249 16.69 -2.30 -0.17
C HIS A 249 17.27 -0.99 0.33
N SER A 250 18.59 -0.92 0.26
CA SER A 250 19.38 0.29 0.47
C SER A 250 20.35 0.46 -0.69
N PHE A 251 21.12 1.55 -0.72
CA PHE A 251 22.10 1.81 -1.78
C PHE A 251 23.09 0.67 -2.07
N LYS A 252 23.33 -0.25 -1.12
CA LYS A 252 24.36 -1.29 -1.24
C LYS A 252 23.83 -2.72 -1.28
N GLU A 253 22.63 -2.97 -0.79
CA GLU A 253 22.15 -4.33 -0.55
C GLU A 253 20.62 -4.42 -0.47
N THR A 254 20.09 -5.60 -0.81
CA THR A 254 18.72 -6.01 -0.49
C THR A 254 18.73 -6.88 0.77
N PHE A 255 17.66 -6.82 1.56
CA PHE A 255 17.55 -7.56 2.81
C PHE A 255 16.09 -7.81 3.21
N SER A 256 15.90 -8.64 4.23
CA SER A 256 14.59 -9.09 4.73
C SER A 256 13.60 -9.57 3.64
N PRO A 257 14.02 -10.38 2.65
CA PRO A 257 13.10 -10.89 1.65
C PRO A 257 12.04 -11.80 2.29
N MET A 258 10.81 -11.79 1.81
CA MET A 258 9.81 -12.82 2.17
C MET A 258 8.81 -13.10 1.08
N ALA A 259 8.25 -14.31 1.16
CA ALA A 259 7.09 -14.76 0.42
C ALA A 259 6.07 -15.37 1.37
N ASN A 260 4.83 -14.90 1.28
CA ASN A 260 3.66 -15.54 1.87
C ASN A 260 2.81 -16.06 0.73
N LEU A 261 2.52 -17.35 0.75
CA LEU A 261 1.59 -18.00 -0.16
C LEU A 261 0.32 -18.33 0.63
N ILE A 262 -0.78 -17.70 0.24
CA ILE A 262 -2.10 -17.94 0.80
C ILE A 262 -2.82 -18.89 -0.16
N GLU A 263 -3.15 -20.08 0.34
CA GLU A 263 -3.83 -21.11 -0.43
C GLU A 263 -5.31 -20.76 -0.63
N ASP A 264 -5.99 -21.48 -1.54
CA ASP A 264 -7.41 -21.26 -1.82
C ASP A 264 -8.30 -21.40 -0.56
N ASP A 265 -7.92 -22.30 0.35
CA ASP A 265 -8.60 -22.50 1.64
C ASP A 265 -8.28 -21.44 2.71
N GLY A 266 -7.38 -20.50 2.40
CA GLY A 266 -6.92 -19.46 3.31
C GLY A 266 -5.76 -19.87 4.24
N SER A 267 -5.24 -21.09 4.13
CA SER A 267 -4.02 -21.48 4.85
C SER A 267 -2.81 -20.71 4.31
N LEU A 268 -1.88 -20.34 5.20
CA LEU A 268 -0.71 -19.53 4.86
C LEU A 268 0.57 -20.36 4.98
N ARG A 269 1.39 -20.33 3.92
CA ARG A 269 2.77 -20.81 3.92
C ARG A 269 3.72 -19.64 3.81
N PHE A 270 4.75 -19.61 4.63
CA PHE A 270 5.71 -18.51 4.71
C PHE A 270 7.14 -19.00 4.42
N THR A 271 7.92 -18.18 3.72
CA THR A 271 9.35 -18.41 3.55
C THR A 271 10.13 -17.11 3.40
N ARG A 272 11.40 -17.16 3.82
CA ARG A 272 12.44 -16.15 3.52
C ARG A 272 13.28 -16.52 2.29
N ASN A 273 13.11 -17.74 1.75
CA ASN A 273 13.83 -18.22 0.58
C ASN A 273 13.11 -17.80 -0.70
N ILE A 274 13.37 -16.57 -1.12
CA ILE A 274 12.85 -15.93 -2.33
C ILE A 274 13.96 -15.07 -2.93
N SER A 275 14.00 -14.97 -4.26
CA SER A 275 14.91 -14.10 -4.99
C SER A 275 14.16 -13.21 -5.96
N PHE A 276 14.53 -11.93 -5.99
CA PHE A 276 14.01 -10.93 -6.92
C PHE A 276 15.08 -10.60 -7.96
N GLN A 277 14.70 -10.61 -9.23
CA GLN A 277 15.57 -10.22 -10.33
C GLN A 277 14.89 -9.14 -11.17
N GLU A 278 15.51 -7.97 -11.24
CA GLU A 278 15.08 -6.86 -12.10
C GLU A 278 15.29 -7.22 -13.58
N ILE A 279 14.25 -7.06 -14.40
CA ILE A 279 14.28 -7.41 -15.84
C ILE A 279 14.24 -6.17 -16.73
N HIS A 280 13.29 -5.25 -16.46
CA HIS A 280 13.10 -4.05 -17.26
C HIS A 280 12.82 -2.84 -16.38
N HIS A 281 13.37 -1.68 -16.77
CA HIS A 281 13.21 -0.44 -16.03
C HIS A 281 12.48 0.64 -16.84
N TRP A 282 11.68 1.42 -16.15
CA TRP A 282 11.13 2.68 -16.64
C TRP A 282 11.75 3.85 -15.90
N LYS A 283 12.07 4.91 -16.64
CA LYS A 283 12.64 6.14 -16.09
C LYS A 283 11.57 7.23 -15.99
N SER A 284 11.36 7.76 -14.79
CA SER A 284 10.47 8.90 -14.60
C SER A 284 11.11 10.17 -15.14
N LEU A 285 10.34 10.93 -15.93
CA LEU A 285 10.72 12.28 -16.36
C LEU A 285 10.51 13.33 -15.26
N LYS A 286 9.74 13.01 -14.22
CA LYS A 286 9.41 13.96 -13.14
C LYS A 286 10.48 13.97 -12.05
N THR A 287 10.93 12.78 -11.65
CA THR A 287 11.86 12.59 -10.52
C THR A 287 13.23 12.11 -10.97
N ASN A 288 13.40 11.77 -12.26
CA ASN A 288 14.60 11.13 -12.81
C ASN A 288 14.86 9.71 -12.23
N ALA A 289 13.97 9.20 -11.39
CA ALA A 289 14.01 7.86 -10.81
C ALA A 289 13.99 6.78 -11.91
N ARG A 290 14.69 5.66 -11.67
CA ARG A 290 14.68 4.48 -12.54
C ARG A 290 14.04 3.33 -11.78
N TYR A 291 12.81 3.00 -12.11
CA TYR A 291 12.03 1.95 -11.45
C TYR A 291 12.10 0.64 -12.23
N PRO A 292 12.45 -0.49 -11.59
CA PRO A 292 12.26 -1.81 -12.19
C PRO A 292 10.76 -2.14 -12.27
N ILE A 293 10.20 -2.09 -13.47
CA ILE A 293 8.76 -2.31 -13.70
C ILE A 293 8.44 -3.71 -14.22
N GLU A 294 9.47 -4.54 -14.37
CA GLU A 294 9.35 -5.95 -14.72
C GLU A 294 10.35 -6.75 -13.89
N TRP A 295 9.87 -7.82 -13.28
CA TRP A 295 10.60 -8.62 -12.30
C TRP A 295 10.42 -10.08 -12.58
N LYS A 296 11.51 -10.83 -12.51
CA LYS A 296 11.47 -12.28 -12.36
C LYS A 296 11.63 -12.60 -10.87
N ILE A 297 10.67 -13.33 -10.31
CA ILE A 297 10.65 -13.69 -8.90
C ILE A 297 10.59 -15.21 -8.78
N THR A 298 11.51 -15.78 -8.01
CA THR A 298 11.62 -17.22 -7.80
C THR A 298 11.46 -17.54 -6.32
N ILE A 299 10.59 -18.49 -6.00
CA ILE A 299 10.29 -18.95 -4.64
C ILE A 299 10.56 -20.46 -4.58
N PRO A 300 11.81 -20.88 -4.37
CA PRO A 300 12.19 -22.29 -4.50
C PRO A 300 11.40 -23.24 -3.59
N GLN A 301 11.10 -22.84 -2.35
CA GLN A 301 10.33 -23.68 -1.42
C GLN A 301 8.89 -23.94 -1.86
N PHE A 302 8.32 -23.06 -2.69
CA PHE A 302 6.99 -23.26 -3.27
C PHE A 302 7.07 -23.78 -4.70
N SER A 303 8.27 -24.00 -5.25
CA SER A 303 8.49 -24.39 -6.64
C SER A 303 7.86 -23.43 -7.66
N ILE A 304 7.73 -22.15 -7.28
CA ILE A 304 7.09 -21.11 -8.09
C ILE A 304 8.17 -20.21 -8.72
N GLU A 305 8.02 -19.95 -10.01
CA GLU A 305 8.74 -18.91 -10.73
C GLU A 305 7.74 -18.05 -11.52
N ILE A 306 7.72 -16.75 -11.26
CA ILE A 306 6.79 -15.81 -11.87
C ILE A 306 7.51 -14.60 -12.47
N LEU A 307 6.93 -14.07 -13.54
CA LEU A 307 7.23 -12.77 -14.11
C LEU A 307 6.11 -11.81 -13.67
N VAL A 308 6.49 -10.73 -13.00
CA VAL A 308 5.58 -9.64 -12.61
C VAL A 308 5.88 -8.45 -13.49
N LYS A 309 4.88 -7.94 -14.20
CA LYS A 309 5.03 -6.85 -15.16
C LYS A 309 4.01 -5.76 -14.91
N ALA A 310 4.47 -4.52 -14.81
CA ALA A 310 3.59 -3.37 -14.74
C ALA A 310 2.65 -3.30 -15.96
N VAL A 311 1.36 -3.08 -15.72
CA VAL A 311 0.38 -2.88 -16.81
C VAL A 311 0.68 -1.60 -17.57
N LEU A 312 1.13 -0.56 -16.85
CA LEU A 312 1.54 0.73 -17.39
C LEU A 312 2.93 1.11 -16.85
N PRO A 313 3.83 1.70 -17.66
CA PRO A 313 5.12 2.15 -17.16
C PRO A 313 5.02 3.31 -16.16
N ASN A 314 4.20 4.31 -16.48
CA ASN A 314 4.07 5.53 -15.68
C ASN A 314 3.00 5.36 -14.60
N GLN A 315 3.35 4.71 -13.49
CA GLN A 315 2.50 4.59 -12.30
C GLN A 315 3.07 5.31 -11.06
N GLU A 316 4.16 6.06 -11.21
CA GLU A 316 4.76 6.90 -10.16
C GLU A 316 3.84 8.02 -9.66
N MET A 317 3.69 8.15 -8.34
CA MET A 317 3.09 9.30 -7.68
C MET A 317 4.04 9.97 -6.70
N ALA A 318 3.91 11.29 -6.54
CA ALA A 318 4.71 12.03 -5.58
C ALA A 318 4.19 11.78 -4.15
N ILE A 319 5.12 11.59 -3.21
CA ILE A 319 4.84 11.48 -1.78
C ILE A 319 5.63 12.52 -1.00
N MET A 320 5.05 12.95 0.12
CA MET A 320 5.66 13.99 0.93
C MET A 320 6.84 13.43 1.73
N GLY A 321 7.99 14.09 1.67
CA GLY A 321 9.18 13.76 2.46
C GLY A 321 10.38 13.30 1.62
N PRO A 322 11.45 12.81 2.28
CA PRO A 322 12.71 12.35 1.68
C PRO A 322 12.58 11.34 0.55
N LEU A 323 11.62 10.43 0.64
CA LEU A 323 11.41 9.40 -0.39
C LEU A 323 10.90 9.98 -1.71
N GLN A 324 10.34 11.20 -1.72
CA GLN A 324 9.88 11.99 -2.88
C GLN A 324 8.76 11.39 -3.74
N ALA A 325 8.85 10.12 -4.09
CA ALA A 325 7.87 9.44 -4.92
C ALA A 325 7.86 7.94 -4.63
N ILE A 326 6.69 7.36 -4.91
CA ILE A 326 6.44 5.93 -4.90
C ILE A 326 5.97 5.52 -6.28
N TRP A 327 6.51 4.42 -6.79
CA TRP A 327 5.89 3.77 -7.94
C TRP A 327 4.91 2.76 -7.39
N GLU A 328 3.62 2.98 -7.63
CA GLU A 328 2.57 2.12 -7.13
C GLU A 328 1.56 1.86 -8.22
N GLY A 329 1.46 0.60 -8.64
CA GLY A 329 0.79 0.31 -9.89
C GLY A 329 0.29 -1.11 -10.07
N ALA A 330 -0.76 -1.19 -10.87
CA ALA A 330 -1.33 -2.43 -11.37
C ALA A 330 -0.27 -3.21 -12.16
N CYS A 331 -0.18 -4.51 -11.89
CA CYS A 331 0.70 -5.45 -12.57
C CYS A 331 -0.06 -6.71 -13.03
N SER A 332 0.49 -7.39 -14.04
CA SER A 332 0.07 -8.72 -14.49
C SER A 332 1.14 -9.73 -14.11
N VAL A 333 0.72 -10.95 -13.83
CA VAL A 333 1.59 -12.05 -13.42
C VAL A 333 1.42 -13.23 -14.37
N SER A 334 2.54 -13.80 -14.77
CA SER A 334 2.58 -15.05 -15.55
C SER A 334 3.79 -15.86 -15.12
N GLY A 335 3.66 -17.17 -15.01
CA GLY A 335 4.76 -18.01 -14.54
C GLY A 335 4.37 -19.47 -14.48
N HIS A 336 5.15 -20.26 -13.75
CA HIS A 336 4.88 -21.67 -13.58
C HIS A 336 5.19 -22.14 -12.16
N GLU A 337 4.43 -23.13 -11.72
CA GLU A 337 4.72 -23.97 -10.56
C GLU A 337 5.23 -25.32 -11.06
N THR A 338 6.36 -25.79 -10.54
CA THR A 338 6.86 -27.14 -10.83
C THR A 338 6.21 -28.11 -9.85
N LEU A 339 5.44 -29.07 -10.37
CA LEU A 339 4.75 -30.09 -9.58
C LEU A 339 5.71 -31.24 -9.19
N PRO A 340 5.34 -32.10 -8.21
CA PRO A 340 6.21 -33.19 -7.76
C PRO A 340 6.61 -34.20 -8.84
N ASP A 341 5.81 -34.33 -9.90
CA ASP A 341 6.09 -35.19 -11.06
C ASP A 341 7.02 -34.52 -12.10
N GLY A 342 7.49 -33.30 -11.82
CA GLY A 342 8.34 -32.49 -12.70
C GLY A 342 7.58 -31.72 -13.78
N SER A 343 6.26 -31.89 -13.90
CA SER A 343 5.44 -31.12 -14.83
C SER A 343 5.32 -29.65 -14.39
N ARG A 344 5.04 -28.75 -15.33
CA ARG A 344 4.90 -27.32 -15.07
C ARG A 344 3.43 -26.90 -15.19
N LYS A 345 2.85 -26.45 -14.09
CA LYS A 345 1.53 -25.83 -14.05
C LYS A 345 1.65 -24.35 -14.35
N LEU A 346 0.92 -23.85 -15.36
CA LEU A 346 0.88 -22.42 -15.67
C LEU A 346 0.23 -21.64 -14.52
N ILE A 347 0.84 -20.52 -14.14
CA ILE A 347 0.32 -19.55 -13.19
C ILE A 347 0.04 -18.26 -13.95
N MET A 348 -1.16 -17.72 -13.75
CA MET A 348 -1.56 -16.41 -14.24
C MET A 348 -2.20 -15.63 -13.09
N GLY A 349 -2.17 -14.31 -13.17
CA GLY A 349 -2.81 -13.46 -12.18
C GLY A 349 -2.60 -11.97 -12.42
N LYS A 350 -3.04 -11.19 -11.44
CA LYS A 350 -2.95 -9.73 -11.42
C LYS A 350 -2.64 -9.26 -10.00
N GLY A 351 -2.16 -8.04 -9.84
CA GLY A 351 -1.79 -7.55 -8.53
C GLY A 351 -1.37 -6.09 -8.51
N PHE A 352 -0.87 -5.64 -7.38
CA PHE A 352 -0.19 -4.37 -7.27
C PHE A 352 1.28 -4.58 -6.91
N MET A 353 2.10 -3.68 -7.43
CA MET A 353 3.50 -3.58 -7.12
C MET A 353 3.79 -2.18 -6.60
N GLU A 354 4.50 -2.11 -5.48
CA GLU A 354 4.90 -0.89 -4.80
C GLU A 354 6.44 -0.85 -4.72
N LEU A 355 7.05 0.21 -5.27
CA LEU A 355 8.49 0.39 -5.35
C LEU A 355 8.88 1.75 -4.78
N VAL A 356 9.64 1.72 -3.71
CA VAL A 356 9.99 2.90 -2.91
C VAL A 356 11.50 3.05 -2.81
N GLY A 357 11.98 4.29 -2.69
CA GLY A 357 13.41 4.59 -2.50
C GLY A 357 14.22 4.71 -3.79
N TYR A 358 13.56 4.75 -4.96
CA TYR A 358 14.23 4.94 -6.26
C TYR A 358 14.31 6.40 -6.70
N ALA A 359 13.49 7.28 -6.12
CA ALA A 359 13.52 8.71 -6.41
C ALA A 359 14.68 9.38 -5.67
N ASN A 360 15.56 10.02 -6.44
CA ASN A 360 16.84 10.55 -5.97
C ASN A 360 17.07 11.95 -6.42
#